data_AF-J7U6D6-F1
#
_entry.id   AF-J7U6D6-F1
#
_cell.length_a   1.000
_cell.length_b   1.000
_cell.length_c   1.000
_cell.angle_alpha   90.00
_cell.angle_beta   90.00
_cell.angle_gamma   90.00
#
_symmetry.space_group_name_H-M   'P 1'
#
loop_
_entity.id
_entity.type
_entity.pdbx_description
1 polymer ?
#
loop_
_entity_poly.entity_id
_entity_poly.type
_entity_poly.pdbx_seq_one_letter_code
_entity_poly.pdbx_strand_id
1 'polypeptide(L)'
;MIQEILLIRHGEPVPDRKTPLALRNLCAWLAEYDAGGIIPPAAPPLSLSAEELSRYFPVASPLFRTTASLAILGITPRAIVDELHEAVLPLFSPALLMPVKLPPMWWVTAFRLLWLAGGGKSVPSVAQVRGRAQCAAQILSDYAQEHGAVLVMAHRIINHALRPALEQSGWRMTEKTHNSYWGMMRFTRDAPHR
;
A
#
# COMPACT_ATOMS: atom_id res chain seq x y z
N MET A 1 6.55 25.78 -10.35
CA MET A 1 5.25 25.06 -10.38
C MET A 1 5.24 24.08 -9.22
N ILE A 2 4.12 23.93 -8.51
CA ILE A 2 4.01 22.98 -7.39
C ILE A 2 3.74 21.59 -7.97
N GLN A 3 4.55 20.61 -7.58
CA GLN A 3 4.31 19.21 -7.86
C GLN A 3 3.55 18.56 -6.71
N GLU A 4 2.75 17.54 -7.00
CA GLU A 4 1.97 16.81 -6.00
C GLU A 4 2.13 15.28 -6.11
N ILE A 5 2.13 14.61 -4.97
CA ILE A 5 1.98 13.15 -4.86
C ILE A 5 0.87 12.86 -3.85
N LEU A 6 -0.17 12.15 -4.29
CA LEU A 6 -1.27 11.68 -3.46
C LEU A 6 -1.16 10.17 -3.26
N LEU A 7 -0.73 9.74 -2.08
CA LEU A 7 -0.70 8.33 -1.70
C LEU A 7 -2.05 7.92 -1.14
N ILE A 8 -2.65 6.85 -1.68
CA ILE A 8 -3.92 6.29 -1.23
C ILE A 8 -3.73 4.82 -0.90
N ARG A 9 -4.24 4.39 0.25
CA ARG A 9 -4.31 2.96 0.59
C ARG A 9 -5.53 2.35 -0.10
N HIS A 10 -5.34 1.18 -0.72
CA HIS A 10 -6.41 0.40 -1.35
C HIS A 10 -7.63 0.17 -0.43
N GLY A 11 -8.76 -0.17 -1.03
CA GLY A 11 -10.01 -0.53 -0.37
C GLY A 11 -9.95 -1.82 0.45
N GLU A 12 -10.99 -2.06 1.25
CA GLU A 12 -11.06 -3.24 2.09
C GLU A 12 -11.11 -4.54 1.25
N PRO A 13 -10.23 -5.53 1.47
CA PRO A 13 -10.25 -6.78 0.71
C PRO A 13 -11.45 -7.66 1.04
N VAL A 14 -11.89 -8.45 0.05
CA VAL A 14 -13.01 -9.39 0.17
C VAL A 14 -12.79 -10.52 1.20
N PRO A 15 -11.61 -11.18 1.28
CA PRO A 15 -11.49 -12.39 2.09
C PRO A 15 -11.72 -12.17 3.58
N ASP A 16 -12.33 -13.16 4.24
CA ASP A 16 -12.72 -13.04 5.64
C ASP A 16 -11.51 -12.94 6.56
N ARG A 17 -11.54 -11.92 7.42
CA ARG A 17 -10.47 -11.54 8.32
C ARG A 17 -10.68 -12.02 9.75
N LYS A 18 -11.87 -12.59 10.05
CA LYS A 18 -12.35 -12.81 11.42
C LYS A 18 -12.53 -14.29 11.77
N THR A 19 -12.98 -15.14 10.86
CA THR A 19 -13.22 -16.56 11.18
C THR A 19 -11.89 -17.25 11.53
N PRO A 20 -11.80 -17.90 12.70
CA PRO A 20 -10.56 -18.55 13.11
C PRO A 20 -10.12 -19.64 12.14
N LEU A 21 -8.85 -19.61 11.75
CA LEU A 21 -8.22 -20.64 10.92
C LEU A 21 -6.94 -21.17 11.56
N ALA A 22 -6.66 -22.45 11.29
CA ALA A 22 -5.44 -23.10 11.73
C ALA A 22 -4.25 -22.58 10.91
N LEU A 23 -3.08 -22.46 11.55
CA LEU A 23 -1.88 -21.90 10.92
C LEU A 23 -1.53 -22.54 9.56
N ARG A 24 -1.73 -23.86 9.41
CA ARG A 24 -1.51 -24.57 8.13
C ARG A 24 -2.33 -24.04 6.95
N ASN A 25 -3.48 -23.42 7.22
CA ASN A 25 -4.36 -22.84 6.21
C ASN A 25 -4.03 -21.38 5.90
N LEU A 26 -3.12 -20.75 6.65
CA LEU A 26 -2.80 -19.33 6.50
C LEU A 26 -2.20 -19.02 5.13
N CYS A 27 -1.39 -19.92 4.57
CA CYS A 27 -0.80 -19.73 3.24
C CYS A 27 -1.88 -19.67 2.14
N ALA A 28 -2.83 -20.60 2.16
CA ALA A 28 -3.96 -20.58 1.24
C ALA A 28 -4.82 -19.31 1.41
N TRP A 29 -5.09 -18.92 2.67
CA TRP A 29 -5.81 -17.69 2.96
C TRP A 29 -5.09 -16.43 2.45
N LEU A 30 -3.75 -16.36 2.54
CA LEU A 30 -2.98 -15.25 1.99
C LEU A 30 -3.05 -15.19 0.46
N ALA A 31 -3.00 -16.35 -0.21
CA ALA A 31 -3.18 -16.42 -1.65
C ALA A 31 -4.56 -15.92 -2.08
N GLU A 32 -5.62 -16.33 -1.37
CA GLU A 32 -6.97 -15.78 -1.55
C GLU A 32 -7.03 -14.28 -1.25
N TYR A 33 -6.34 -13.80 -0.21
CA TYR A 33 -6.25 -12.37 0.13
C TYR A 33 -5.59 -11.53 -0.96
N ASP A 34 -4.56 -12.05 -1.63
CA ASP A 34 -3.87 -11.34 -2.72
C ASP A 34 -4.62 -11.43 -4.05
N ALA A 35 -5.28 -12.56 -4.34
CA ALA A 35 -6.13 -12.74 -5.52
C ALA A 35 -7.50 -12.05 -5.37
N GLY A 36 -7.93 -11.83 -4.13
CA GLY A 36 -9.21 -11.22 -3.81
C GLY A 36 -9.30 -9.77 -4.25
N GLY A 37 -10.50 -9.38 -4.71
CA GLY A 37 -10.84 -7.98 -4.96
C GLY A 37 -11.06 -7.19 -3.66
N ILE A 38 -11.76 -6.08 -3.80
CA ILE A 38 -12.17 -5.24 -2.66
C ILE A 38 -13.68 -5.28 -2.48
N ILE A 39 -14.13 -5.04 -1.25
CA ILE A 39 -15.51 -4.77 -0.89
C ILE A 39 -15.84 -3.35 -1.37
N PRO A 40 -16.83 -3.17 -2.26
CA PRO A 40 -17.26 -1.84 -2.68
C PRO A 40 -17.72 -1.01 -1.46
N PRO A 41 -17.25 0.23 -1.31
CA PRO A 41 -17.68 1.09 -0.22
C PRO A 41 -19.14 1.53 -0.43
N ALA A 42 -19.88 1.69 0.67
CA ALA A 42 -21.29 2.11 0.63
C ALA A 42 -21.50 3.59 0.21
N ALA A 43 -20.44 4.38 0.27
CA ALA A 43 -20.40 5.79 -0.11
C ALA A 43 -19.05 6.10 -0.76
N PRO A 44 -18.89 7.25 -1.46
CA PRO A 44 -17.62 7.67 -2.02
C PRO A 44 -16.51 7.59 -0.94
N PRO A 45 -15.43 6.82 -1.18
CA PRO A 45 -14.47 6.50 -0.13
C PRO A 45 -13.47 7.64 0.16
N LEU A 46 -13.44 8.66 -0.70
CA LEU A 46 -12.52 9.80 -0.62
C LEU A 46 -13.35 11.10 -0.61
N SER A 47 -12.89 12.10 0.14
CA SER A 47 -13.48 13.44 0.15
C SER A 47 -13.01 14.32 -1.03
N LEU A 48 -12.58 13.71 -2.14
CA LEU A 48 -12.06 14.38 -3.33
C LEU A 48 -13.05 14.21 -4.47
N SER A 49 -13.24 15.26 -5.28
CA SER A 49 -14.12 15.19 -6.45
C SER A 49 -13.47 14.39 -7.58
N ALA A 50 -14.30 13.87 -8.49
CA ALA A 50 -13.80 13.22 -9.71
C ALA A 50 -12.96 14.18 -10.56
N GLU A 51 -13.35 15.46 -10.62
CA GLU A 51 -12.61 16.51 -11.29
C GLU A 51 -11.21 16.69 -10.67
N GLU A 52 -11.11 16.75 -9.34
CA GLU A 52 -9.82 16.84 -8.66
C GLU A 52 -8.95 15.61 -8.93
N LEU A 53 -9.52 14.41 -8.88
CA LEU A 53 -8.79 13.18 -9.14
C LEU A 53 -8.30 13.09 -10.61
N SER A 54 -9.03 13.69 -11.55
CA SER A 54 -8.70 13.64 -12.98
C SER A 54 -7.38 14.34 -13.35
N ARG A 55 -6.88 15.25 -12.50
CA ARG A 55 -5.62 15.97 -12.71
C ARG A 55 -4.37 15.13 -12.45
N TYR A 56 -4.53 14.01 -11.76
CA TYR A 56 -3.41 13.17 -11.35
C TYR A 56 -3.06 12.12 -12.41
N PHE A 57 -1.77 11.89 -12.62
CA PHE A 57 -1.27 10.70 -13.30
C PHE A 57 -1.44 9.48 -12.39
N PRO A 58 -2.24 8.47 -12.76
CA PRO A 58 -2.57 7.38 -11.86
C PRO A 58 -1.56 6.22 -11.94
N VAL A 59 -0.99 5.86 -10.79
CA VAL A 59 -0.04 4.77 -10.60
C VAL A 59 -0.60 3.75 -9.62
N ALA A 60 -0.39 2.46 -9.87
CA ALA A 60 -0.78 1.39 -8.96
C ALA A 60 0.40 0.48 -8.60
N SER A 61 0.32 -0.11 -7.41
CA SER A 61 1.08 -1.33 -7.07
C SER A 61 0.60 -2.53 -7.90
N PRO A 62 1.43 -3.56 -8.13
CA PRO A 62 1.08 -4.74 -8.93
C PRO A 62 -0.03 -5.63 -8.33
N LEU A 63 -0.40 -5.46 -7.06
CA LEU A 63 -1.42 -6.32 -6.43
C LEU A 63 -2.84 -5.91 -6.85
N PHE A 64 -3.62 -6.87 -7.36
CA PHE A 64 -4.96 -6.67 -7.96
C PHE A 64 -5.90 -5.74 -7.17
N ARG A 65 -5.89 -5.78 -5.84
CA ARG A 65 -6.72 -4.90 -5.01
C ARG A 65 -6.46 -3.39 -5.22
N THR A 66 -5.29 -2.99 -5.69
CA THR A 66 -4.99 -1.57 -6.01
C THR A 66 -5.70 -1.15 -7.30
N THR A 67 -5.62 -1.96 -8.36
CA THR A 67 -6.31 -1.69 -9.62
C THR A 67 -7.81 -1.77 -9.44
N ALA A 68 -8.31 -2.72 -8.65
CA ALA A 68 -9.72 -2.78 -8.25
C ALA A 68 -10.17 -1.54 -7.48
N SER A 69 -9.30 -0.98 -6.62
CA SER A 69 -9.60 0.27 -5.90
C SER A 69 -9.66 1.48 -6.81
N LEU A 70 -8.75 1.58 -7.79
CA LEU A 70 -8.81 2.64 -8.80
C LEU A 70 -10.07 2.54 -9.65
N ALA A 71 -10.51 1.34 -10.01
CA ALA A 71 -11.73 1.13 -10.78
C ALA A 71 -12.98 1.64 -10.04
N ILE A 72 -13.06 1.51 -8.71
CA ILE A 72 -14.14 2.11 -7.89
C ILE A 72 -14.14 3.64 -7.99
N LEU A 73 -12.98 4.26 -8.19
CA LEU A 73 -12.85 5.71 -8.40
C LEU A 73 -13.08 6.12 -9.86
N GLY A 74 -13.37 5.18 -10.77
CA GLY A 74 -13.47 5.43 -12.21
C GLY A 74 -12.12 5.69 -12.89
N ILE A 75 -11.01 5.28 -12.26
CA ILE A 75 -9.64 5.57 -12.72
C ILE A 75 -9.00 4.29 -13.27
N THR A 76 -8.38 4.38 -14.45
CA THR A 76 -7.51 3.33 -15.00
C THR A 76 -6.06 3.70 -14.73
N PRO A 77 -5.23 2.83 -14.12
CA PRO A 77 -3.82 3.13 -13.91
C PRO A 77 -3.10 3.30 -15.26
N ARG A 78 -2.23 4.32 -15.35
CA ARG A 78 -1.34 4.52 -16.50
C ARG A 78 0.01 3.82 -16.32
N ALA A 79 0.40 3.56 -15.07
CA ALA A 79 1.61 2.80 -14.75
C ALA A 79 1.36 1.82 -13.60
N ILE A 80 2.02 0.67 -13.69
CA ILE A 80 2.17 -0.29 -12.59
C ILE A 80 3.63 -0.24 -12.16
N VAL A 81 3.89 0.02 -10.87
CA VAL A 81 5.26 0.14 -10.34
C VAL A 81 5.49 -0.96 -9.31
N ASP A 82 6.42 -1.86 -9.60
CA ASP A 82 6.69 -3.06 -8.79
C ASP A 82 7.26 -2.69 -7.41
N GLU A 83 7.98 -1.57 -7.29
CA GLU A 83 8.51 -1.07 -6.04
C GLU A 83 7.40 -0.71 -5.03
N LEU A 84 6.17 -0.47 -5.51
CA LEU A 84 5.00 -0.17 -4.69
C LEU A 84 4.33 -1.43 -4.10
N HIS A 85 4.81 -2.62 -4.41
CA HIS A 85 4.27 -3.86 -3.85
C HIS A 85 4.29 -3.82 -2.31
N GLU A 86 3.24 -4.32 -1.65
CA GLU A 86 3.24 -4.45 -0.19
C GLU A 86 4.39 -5.32 0.35
N ALA A 87 4.74 -5.14 1.62
CA ALA A 87 5.70 -6.03 2.27
C ALA A 87 5.13 -7.45 2.41
N VAL A 88 5.78 -8.43 1.76
CA VAL A 88 5.45 -9.85 1.88
C VAL A 88 5.47 -10.26 3.35
N LEU A 89 4.47 -11.01 3.80
CA LEU A 89 4.42 -11.51 5.16
C LEU A 89 5.29 -12.78 5.28
N PRO A 90 6.30 -12.82 6.16
CA PRO A 90 6.99 -14.08 6.41
C PRO A 90 6.07 -15.06 7.14
N LEU A 91 6.09 -16.32 6.70
CA LEU A 91 5.40 -17.40 7.38
C LEU A 91 6.34 -18.08 8.36
N PHE A 92 5.91 -18.19 9.61
CA PHE A 92 6.58 -18.98 10.63
C PHE A 92 5.76 -20.24 10.91
N SER A 93 6.41 -21.37 11.14
CA SER A 93 5.74 -22.64 11.37
C SER A 93 6.23 -23.33 12.65
N PRO A 94 6.04 -22.73 13.83
CA PRO A 94 6.36 -23.40 15.08
C PRO A 94 5.38 -24.56 15.28
N ALA A 95 5.91 -25.78 15.41
CA ALA A 95 5.12 -27.00 15.56
C ALA A 95 4.11 -26.91 16.73
N LEU A 96 4.48 -26.21 17.80
CA LEU A 96 3.64 -26.01 18.99
C LEU A 96 2.32 -25.26 18.70
N LEU A 97 2.26 -24.44 17.65
CA LEU A 97 1.06 -23.64 17.31
C LEU A 97 0.15 -24.29 16.27
N MET A 98 0.49 -25.49 15.78
CA MET A 98 -0.32 -26.22 14.79
C MET A 98 -1.78 -26.51 15.20
N PRO A 99 -2.13 -26.78 16.50
CA PRO A 99 -3.53 -27.02 16.88
C PRO A 99 -4.32 -25.71 17.11
N VAL A 100 -3.64 -24.57 17.20
CA VAL A 100 -4.27 -23.29 17.53
C VAL A 100 -5.00 -22.74 16.30
N LYS A 101 -6.24 -22.27 16.51
CA LYS A 101 -7.01 -21.51 15.53
C LYS A 101 -7.13 -20.07 16.01
N LEU A 102 -6.73 -19.13 15.16
CA LEU A 102 -6.88 -17.70 15.41
C LEU A 102 -7.49 -17.03 14.18
N PRO A 103 -8.17 -15.90 14.35
CA PRO A 103 -8.54 -15.05 13.23
C PRO A 103 -7.31 -14.77 12.35
N PRO A 104 -7.41 -14.82 11.00
CA PRO A 104 -6.26 -14.59 10.12
C PRO A 104 -5.47 -13.32 10.42
N MET A 105 -6.16 -12.22 10.75
CA MET A 105 -5.48 -10.97 11.08
C MET A 105 -4.61 -11.05 12.34
N TRP A 106 -4.90 -11.95 13.27
CA TRP A 106 -4.07 -12.17 14.45
C TRP A 106 -2.77 -12.87 14.06
N TRP A 107 -2.84 -13.90 13.20
CA TRP A 107 -1.65 -14.51 12.61
C TRP A 107 -0.79 -13.50 11.85
N VAL A 108 -1.43 -12.73 10.96
CA VAL A 108 -0.76 -11.66 10.19
C VAL A 108 -0.07 -10.68 11.13
N THR A 109 -0.73 -10.26 12.20
CA THR A 109 -0.18 -9.30 13.16
C THR A 109 1.02 -9.89 13.90
N ALA A 110 0.91 -11.11 14.43
CA ALA A 110 1.99 -11.80 15.14
C ALA A 110 3.23 -11.97 14.25
N PHE A 111 3.05 -12.43 13.01
CA PHE A 111 4.16 -12.63 12.07
C PHE A 111 4.77 -11.31 11.62
N ARG A 112 3.96 -10.25 11.52
CA ARG A 112 4.48 -8.91 11.23
C ARG A 112 5.32 -8.37 12.39
N LEU A 113 4.95 -8.62 13.65
CA LEU A 113 5.76 -8.24 14.80
C LEU A 113 7.11 -8.99 14.82
N LEU A 114 7.10 -10.30 14.56
CA LEU A 114 8.32 -11.09 14.43
C LEU A 114 9.22 -10.58 13.29
N TRP A 115 8.63 -10.21 12.15
CA TRP A 115 9.35 -9.61 11.03
C TRP A 115 9.97 -8.25 11.37
N LEU A 116 9.22 -7.39 12.08
CA LEU A 116 9.72 -6.10 12.55
C LEU A 116 10.88 -6.26 13.54
N ALA A 117 10.90 -7.35 14.31
CA ALA A 117 12.00 -7.74 15.19
C ALA A 117 13.19 -8.40 14.45
N GLY A 118 13.16 -8.48 13.11
CA GLY A 118 14.25 -9.02 12.28
C GLY A 118 14.11 -10.51 11.92
N GLY A 119 12.97 -11.14 12.23
CA GLY A 119 12.66 -12.50 11.80
C GLY A 119 12.26 -12.60 10.32
N GLY A 120 12.13 -13.83 9.81
CA GLY A 120 11.58 -14.08 8.47
C GLY A 120 12.57 -13.86 7.33
N LYS A 121 13.71 -14.55 7.35
CA LYS A 121 14.79 -14.44 6.35
C LYS A 121 14.40 -14.84 4.91
N SER A 122 13.23 -15.45 4.73
CA SER A 122 12.72 -15.89 3.43
C SER A 122 12.02 -14.78 2.63
N VAL A 123 11.85 -13.58 3.21
CA VAL A 123 11.22 -12.43 2.57
C VAL A 123 12.07 -11.18 2.76
N PRO A 124 11.85 -10.11 1.97
CA PRO A 124 12.57 -8.85 2.17
C PRO A 124 12.43 -8.33 3.61
N SER A 125 13.55 -7.98 4.22
CA SER A 125 13.64 -7.34 5.53
C SER A 125 13.01 -5.94 5.53
N VAL A 126 12.78 -5.39 6.72
CA VAL A 126 12.32 -4.00 6.89
C VAL A 126 13.25 -3.01 6.19
N ALA A 127 14.57 -3.22 6.27
CA ALA A 127 15.55 -2.37 5.62
C ALA A 127 15.46 -2.43 4.09
N GLN A 128 15.26 -3.63 3.53
CA GLN A 128 15.05 -3.80 2.09
C GLN A 128 13.73 -3.16 1.62
N VAL A 129 12.65 -3.26 2.40
CA VAL A 129 11.39 -2.57 2.09
C VAL A 129 11.57 -1.04 2.10
N ARG A 130 12.37 -0.50 3.03
CA ARG A 130 12.72 0.92 3.04
C ARG A 130 13.57 1.34 1.83
N GLY A 131 14.57 0.54 1.45
CA GLY A 131 15.35 0.78 0.24
C GLY A 131 14.49 0.79 -1.02
N ARG A 132 13.56 -0.18 -1.13
CA ARG A 132 12.57 -0.21 -2.21
C ARG A 132 11.67 1.03 -2.20
N ALA A 133 11.25 1.51 -1.03
CA ALA A 133 10.47 2.73 -0.92
C ALA A 133 11.24 3.99 -1.35
N GLN A 134 12.56 4.02 -1.19
CA GLN A 134 13.41 5.09 -1.73
C GLN A 134 13.43 5.06 -3.26
N CYS A 135 13.58 3.88 -3.87
CA CYS A 135 13.47 3.72 -5.31
C CYS A 135 12.09 4.16 -5.83
N ALA A 136 11.02 3.70 -5.18
CA ALA A 136 9.65 4.12 -5.52
C ALA A 136 9.47 5.64 -5.39
N ALA A 137 9.99 6.28 -4.33
CA ALA A 137 9.90 7.72 -4.14
C ALA A 137 10.59 8.50 -5.29
N GLN A 138 11.70 7.99 -5.81
CA GLN A 138 12.35 8.57 -6.99
C GLN A 138 11.48 8.42 -8.24
N ILE A 139 11.00 7.21 -8.54
CA ILE A 139 10.11 6.94 -9.69
C ILE A 139 8.87 7.86 -9.65
N LEU A 140 8.24 7.99 -8.47
CA LEU A 140 7.08 8.86 -8.29
C LEU A 140 7.43 10.34 -8.45
N SER A 141 8.63 10.75 -8.05
CA SER A 141 9.12 12.12 -8.24
C SER A 141 9.34 12.42 -9.72
N ASP A 142 9.82 11.45 -10.49
CA ASP A 142 10.03 11.59 -11.93
C ASP A 142 8.68 11.72 -12.65
N TYR A 143 7.69 10.90 -12.31
CA TYR A 143 6.33 11.05 -12.82
C TYR A 143 5.71 12.41 -12.44
N ALA A 144 5.96 12.90 -11.23
CA ALA A 144 5.46 14.21 -10.80
C ALA A 144 6.16 15.37 -11.50
N GLN A 145 7.43 15.20 -11.87
CA GLN A 145 8.14 16.18 -12.68
C GLN A 145 7.59 16.22 -14.11
N GLU A 146 7.21 15.08 -14.68
CA GLU A 146 6.64 14.98 -16.03
C GLU A 146 5.18 15.45 -16.11
N HIS A 147 4.35 15.04 -15.13
CA HIS A 147 2.90 15.22 -15.18
C HIS A 147 2.35 16.24 -14.18
N GLY A 148 3.19 16.80 -13.31
CA GLY A 148 2.82 17.75 -12.27
C GLY A 148 2.23 17.08 -11.02
N ALA A 149 1.25 16.20 -11.17
CA ALA A 149 0.56 15.55 -10.05
C ALA A 149 0.46 14.03 -10.26
N VAL A 150 0.75 13.24 -9.24
CA VAL A 150 0.70 11.77 -9.29
C VAL A 150 -0.20 11.20 -8.19
N LEU A 151 -1.13 10.33 -8.57
CA LEU A 151 -1.95 9.57 -7.63
C LEU A 151 -1.38 8.16 -7.55
N VAL A 152 -1.20 7.66 -6.33
CA VAL A 152 -0.58 6.36 -6.08
C VAL A 152 -1.51 5.49 -5.26
N MET A 153 -2.04 4.43 -5.87
CA MET A 153 -2.84 3.43 -5.17
C MET A 153 -1.96 2.26 -4.73
N ALA A 154 -1.72 2.17 -3.43
CA ALA A 154 -0.80 1.20 -2.84
C ALA A 154 -1.29 0.71 -1.47
N HIS A 155 -0.37 0.35 -0.58
CA HIS A 155 -0.68 -0.42 0.62
C HIS A 155 -0.12 0.23 1.89
N ARG A 156 -0.44 -0.35 3.05
CA ARG A 156 -0.16 0.29 4.34
C ARG A 156 1.34 0.39 4.60
N ILE A 157 2.08 -0.71 4.50
CA ILE A 157 3.49 -0.73 4.92
C ILE A 157 4.32 0.08 3.93
N ILE A 158 4.09 -0.12 2.63
CA ILE A 158 4.80 0.65 1.60
C ILE A 158 4.49 2.16 1.66
N ASN A 159 3.24 2.59 1.87
CA ASN A 159 2.92 4.02 2.02
C ASN A 159 3.59 4.63 3.26
N HIS A 160 3.66 3.86 4.35
CA HIS A 160 4.40 4.28 5.54
C HIS A 160 5.90 4.39 5.29
N ALA A 161 6.48 3.52 4.47
CA ALA A 161 7.90 3.57 4.10
C ALA A 161 8.21 4.67 3.06
N LEU A 162 7.26 4.99 2.18
CA LEU A 162 7.36 6.07 1.19
C LEU A 162 7.42 7.44 1.85
N ARG A 163 6.66 7.66 2.92
CA ARG A 163 6.63 8.95 3.61
C ARG A 163 8.03 9.50 3.94
N PRO A 164 8.88 8.81 4.74
CA PRO A 164 10.21 9.33 5.04
C PRO A 164 11.11 9.42 3.80
N ALA A 165 10.93 8.55 2.81
CA ALA A 165 11.69 8.64 1.55
C ALA A 165 11.35 9.91 0.76
N LEU A 166 10.06 10.23 0.64
CA LEU A 166 9.59 11.47 0.01
C LEU A 166 10.04 12.70 0.80
N GLU A 167 9.90 12.69 2.13
CA GLU A 167 10.37 13.78 3.00
C GLU A 167 11.87 14.04 2.84
N GLN A 168 12.70 12.99 2.73
CA GLN A 168 14.14 13.11 2.44
C GLN A 168 14.44 13.70 1.06
N SER A 169 13.57 13.49 0.08
CA SER A 169 13.67 14.05 -1.28
C SER A 169 13.01 15.44 -1.42
N GLY A 170 12.77 16.13 -0.30
CA GLY A 170 12.29 17.51 -0.27
C GLY A 170 10.77 17.68 -0.42
N TRP A 171 10.01 16.59 -0.40
CA TRP A 171 8.54 16.65 -0.39
C TRP A 171 8.02 17.00 1.00
N ARG A 172 6.97 17.82 1.07
CA ARG A 172 6.31 18.19 2.32
C ARG A 172 4.93 17.54 2.36
N MET A 173 4.63 16.79 3.42
CA MET A 173 3.29 16.25 3.63
C MET A 173 2.35 17.39 4.05
N THR A 174 1.35 17.70 3.23
CA THR A 174 0.39 18.78 3.45
C THR A 174 -0.93 18.28 4.02
N GLU A 175 -1.26 17.02 3.80
CA GLU A 175 -2.51 16.43 4.30
C GLU A 175 -2.34 14.97 4.66
N LYS A 176 -3.08 14.55 5.68
CA LYS A 176 -3.25 13.15 6.06
C LYS A 176 -4.62 12.94 6.68
N THR A 177 -5.31 11.89 6.23
CA THR A 177 -6.60 11.47 6.82
C THR A 177 -6.39 10.40 7.91
N HIS A 178 -6.97 9.21 7.76
CA HIS A 178 -6.76 8.04 8.62
C HIS A 178 -5.73 7.04 8.05
N ASN A 179 -5.38 6.02 8.85
CA ASN A 179 -4.47 4.92 8.44
C ASN A 179 -5.20 3.65 7.96
N SER A 180 -6.54 3.58 8.03
CA SER A 180 -7.37 2.49 7.51
C SER A 180 -7.45 2.49 5.97
N TYR A 181 -8.21 1.56 5.39
CA TYR A 181 -8.47 1.55 3.95
C TYR A 181 -8.98 2.90 3.46
N TRP A 182 -8.62 3.25 2.22
CA TRP A 182 -8.89 4.57 1.63
C TRP A 182 -8.22 5.76 2.33
N GLY A 183 -7.39 5.51 3.34
CA GLY A 183 -6.59 6.56 3.97
C GLY A 183 -5.59 7.14 2.99
N MET A 184 -5.48 8.48 2.98
CA MET A 184 -4.62 9.22 2.08
C MET A 184 -3.56 10.06 2.80
N MET A 185 -2.46 10.32 2.08
CA MET A 185 -1.42 11.30 2.42
C MET A 185 -1.09 12.11 1.16
N ARG A 186 -1.17 13.44 1.25
CA ARG A 186 -0.81 14.35 0.15
C ARG A 186 0.54 15.00 0.44
N PHE A 187 1.40 15.02 -0.56
CA PHE A 187 2.72 15.60 -0.53
C PHE A 187 2.86 16.65 -1.63
N THR A 188 3.55 17.74 -1.34
CA THR A 188 3.84 18.80 -2.31
C THR A 188 5.33 19.13 -2.33
N ARG A 189 5.85 19.53 -3.50
CA ARG A 189 7.22 19.99 -3.66
C ARG A 189 7.29 21.11 -4.69
N ASP A 190 8.02 22.17 -4.38
CA ASP A 190 8.30 23.22 -5.37
C ASP A 190 9.19 22.66 -6.46
N ALA A 191 8.76 22.76 -7.73
CA ALA A 191 9.64 22.41 -8.84
C ALA A 191 10.81 23.40 -8.89
N PRO A 192 12.07 22.93 -9.01
CA PRO A 192 13.19 23.82 -9.25
C PRO A 192 12.91 24.63 -10.51
N HIS A 193 13.16 25.94 -10.46
CA HIS A 193 13.13 26.78 -11.65
C HIS A 193 14.13 26.20 -12.65
N ARG A 194 13.62 25.74 -13.81
CA ARG A 194 14.44 25.31 -14.94
C ARG A 194 15.07 26.53 -15.61
#